data_AF-A0ABD2RH66-F1
#
_entry.id   AF-A0ABD2RH66-F1
#
_cell.length_a   1.000
_cell.length_b   1.000
_cell.length_c   1.000
_cell.angle_alpha   90.00
_cell.angle_beta   90.00
_cell.angle_gamma   90.00
#
_symmetry.space_group_name_H-M   'P 1'
#
loop_
_entity.id
_entity.type
_entity.pdbx_description
1 polymer ?
#
loop_
_entity_poly.entity_id
_entity_poly.type
_entity_poly.pdbx_seq_one_letter_code
_entity_poly.pdbx_strand_id
1 'polypeptide(L)'
;MPEAKTRLQWQLIEVMHSLRDRWRAYKYKLRCDHFYPNKRKEEILANRPANVDSNDWTAFVHHYKEDKMKTQSAQNTRNRTKLKVSHAGGSKSNARRGHQMEQKLRKAGVP
;
A
#
# COMPACT_ATOMS: atom_id res chain seq x y z
N MET A 1 5.05 9.81 34.40
CA MET A 1 4.35 8.60 33.91
C MET A 1 3.19 9.07 33.05
N PRO A 2 3.12 8.77 31.74
CA PRO A 2 1.93 9.13 30.96
C PRO A 2 0.76 8.27 31.48
N GLU A 3 -0.32 8.93 31.87
CA GLU A 3 -1.50 8.29 32.47
C GLU A 3 -2.10 7.22 31.55
N ALA A 4 -2.68 6.17 32.15
CA ALA A 4 -3.24 5.01 31.45
C ALA A 4 -4.21 5.36 30.30
N LYS A 5 -4.87 6.53 30.38
CA LYS A 5 -5.74 7.09 29.35
C LYS A 5 -5.02 7.32 28.02
N THR A 6 -3.76 7.77 28.07
CA THR A 6 -2.92 7.97 26.88
C THR A 6 -2.51 6.62 26.28
N ARG A 7 -2.22 5.61 27.11
CA ARG A 7 -1.79 4.28 26.64
C ARG A 7 -2.91 3.54 25.88
N LEU A 8 -4.13 3.56 26.40
CA LEU A 8 -5.28 2.93 25.74
C LEU A 8 -5.64 3.63 24.42
N GLN A 9 -5.56 4.96 24.38
CA GLN A 9 -5.79 5.74 23.17
C GLN A 9 -4.77 5.37 22.07
N TRP A 10 -3.48 5.29 22.40
CA TRP A 10 -2.45 4.88 21.44
C TRP A 10 -2.67 3.46 20.93
N GLN A 11 -3.07 2.55 21.80
CA GLN A 11 -3.31 1.16 21.44
C GLN A 11 -4.51 1.02 20.49
N LEU A 12 -5.57 1.78 20.69
CA LEU A 12 -6.70 1.83 19.76
C LEU A 12 -6.28 2.38 18.39
N ILE A 13 -5.50 3.46 18.36
CA ILE A 13 -4.98 4.05 17.12
C ILE A 13 -4.14 3.02 16.34
N GLU A 14 -3.27 2.30 17.02
CA GLU A 14 -2.42 1.28 16.42
C GLU A 14 -3.24 0.13 15.81
N VAL A 15 -4.24 -0.37 16.54
CA VAL A 15 -5.16 -1.40 16.04
C VAL A 15 -5.88 -0.90 14.79
N MET A 16 -6.40 0.33 14.81
CA MET A 16 -7.11 0.93 13.66
C MET A 16 -6.21 1.10 12.43
N HIS A 17 -4.96 1.51 12.61
CA HIS A 17 -3.98 1.57 11.53
C HIS A 17 -3.69 0.19 10.95
N SER A 18 -3.47 -0.81 11.81
CA SER A 18 -3.20 -2.18 11.37
C SER A 18 -4.37 -2.76 10.56
N LEU A 19 -5.61 -2.50 10.98
CA LEU A 19 -6.81 -2.94 10.29
C LEU A 19 -6.94 -2.27 8.92
N ARG A 20 -6.70 -0.96 8.85
CA ARG A 20 -6.69 -0.19 7.60
C ARG A 20 -5.69 -0.77 6.60
N ASP A 21 -4.48 -1.10 7.04
CA ASP A 21 -3.44 -1.61 6.16
C ASP A 21 -3.73 -3.03 5.69
N ARG A 22 -4.24 -3.90 6.58
CA ARG A 22 -4.73 -5.23 6.18
C ARG A 22 -5.85 -5.14 5.16
N TRP A 23 -6.81 -4.23 5.35
CA TRP A 23 -7.89 -4.01 4.40
C TRP A 23 -7.39 -3.52 3.04
N ARG A 24 -6.43 -2.59 3.03
CA ARG A 24 -5.78 -2.12 1.79
C ARG A 24 -5.05 -3.25 1.07
N ALA A 25 -4.30 -4.08 1.81
CA ALA A 25 -3.59 -5.22 1.26
C ALA A 25 -4.55 -6.28 0.70
N TYR A 26 -5.65 -6.55 1.41
CA TYR A 26 -6.69 -7.47 0.96
C TYR A 26 -7.34 -7.01 -0.36
N LYS A 27 -7.75 -5.74 -0.44
CA LYS A 27 -8.29 -5.17 -1.69
C LYS A 27 -7.27 -5.18 -2.83
N TYR A 28 -5.99 -4.99 -2.53
CA TYR A 28 -4.93 -5.11 -3.53
C TYR A 28 -4.84 -6.55 -4.07
N LYS A 29 -4.82 -7.55 -3.19
CA LYS A 29 -4.82 -8.97 -3.56
C LYS A 29 -6.02 -9.33 -4.44
N LEU A 30 -7.23 -8.91 -4.07
CA LEU A 30 -8.42 -9.11 -4.90
C LEU A 30 -8.27 -8.52 -6.31
N ARG A 31 -7.64 -7.35 -6.44
CA ARG A 31 -7.38 -6.78 -7.76
C ARG A 31 -6.37 -7.62 -8.54
N CYS A 32 -5.28 -8.05 -7.91
CA CYS A 32 -4.29 -8.93 -8.53
C CYS A 32 -4.93 -10.21 -9.07
N ASP A 33 -5.72 -10.90 -8.24
CA ASP A 33 -6.27 -12.21 -8.55
C ASP A 33 -7.41 -12.15 -9.59
N HIS A 34 -8.26 -11.12 -9.52
CA HIS A 34 -9.48 -11.06 -10.33
C HIS A 34 -9.41 -10.11 -11.52
N PHE A 35 -8.64 -9.01 -11.46
CA PHE A 35 -8.69 -7.98 -12.51
C PHE A 35 -7.62 -8.17 -13.58
N TYR A 36 -6.54 -8.92 -13.30
CA TYR A 36 -5.42 -9.09 -14.23
C TYR A 36 -5.47 -10.42 -15.02
N PRO A 37 -5.01 -10.42 -16.29
CA PRO A 37 -4.75 -9.25 -17.12
C PRO A 37 -6.07 -8.64 -17.64
N ASN A 38 -6.34 -7.38 -17.28
CA ASN A 38 -7.52 -6.56 -17.62
C ASN A 38 -8.80 -7.32 -18.05
N LYS A 39 -9.32 -8.20 -17.19
CA LYS A 39 -10.52 -9.02 -17.48
C LYS A 39 -11.78 -8.16 -17.70
N ARG A 40 -12.78 -8.67 -18.42
CA ARG A 40 -14.04 -7.92 -18.65
C ARG A 40 -14.82 -7.76 -17.34
N LYS A 41 -15.66 -6.72 -17.25
CA LYS A 41 -16.42 -6.44 -16.01
C LYS A 41 -17.33 -7.61 -15.64
N GLU A 42 -17.98 -8.20 -16.64
CA GLU A 42 -18.94 -9.30 -16.47
C GLU A 42 -18.22 -10.57 -15.97
N GLU A 43 -17.05 -10.86 -16.51
CA GLU A 43 -16.19 -11.98 -16.08
C GLU A 43 -15.76 -11.83 -14.62
N ILE A 44 -15.41 -10.61 -14.19
CA ILE A 44 -15.01 -10.34 -12.80
C ILE A 44 -16.21 -10.47 -11.86
N LEU A 45 -17.38 -9.95 -12.25
CA LEU A 45 -18.60 -10.07 -11.46
C LEU A 45 -19.01 -11.54 -11.25
N ALA A 46 -18.88 -12.38 -12.29
CA ALA A 46 -19.18 -13.81 -12.20
C ALA A 46 -18.19 -14.57 -11.29
N ASN A 47 -16.94 -14.12 -11.18
CA ASN A 47 -15.90 -14.77 -10.38
C ASN A 47 -15.75 -14.11 -8.98
N ARG A 48 -16.86 -14.06 -8.22
CA ARG A 48 -16.88 -13.53 -6.84
C ARG A 48 -16.16 -14.47 -5.86
N PRO A 49 -15.26 -13.97 -4.99
CA PRO A 49 -14.74 -14.75 -3.87
C PRO A 49 -15.84 -15.19 -2.89
N ALA A 50 -15.79 -16.44 -2.42
CA ALA A 50 -16.80 -17.00 -1.52
C ALA A 50 -16.97 -16.22 -0.20
N ASN A 51 -15.91 -15.57 0.26
CA ASN A 51 -15.85 -14.84 1.52
C ASN A 51 -16.22 -13.34 1.42
N VAL A 52 -16.69 -12.87 0.26
CA VAL A 52 -17.08 -11.46 0.05
C VAL A 52 -18.55 -11.40 -0.30
N ASP A 53 -19.31 -10.52 0.37
CA ASP A 53 -20.73 -10.33 0.07
C ASP A 53 -20.96 -9.93 -1.41
N SER A 54 -22.11 -10.31 -1.96
CA SER A 54 -22.44 -10.06 -3.38
C SER A 54 -22.57 -8.57 -3.70
N ASN A 55 -23.17 -7.78 -2.80
CA ASN A 55 -23.34 -6.35 -2.99
C ASN A 55 -21.98 -5.65 -2.85
N ASP A 56 -21.20 -6.02 -1.86
CA ASP A 56 -19.84 -5.50 -1.66
C ASP A 56 -18.95 -5.79 -2.87
N TRP A 57 -19.03 -7.01 -3.42
CA TRP A 57 -18.29 -7.39 -4.62
C TRP A 57 -18.70 -6.54 -5.82
N THR A 58 -19.99 -6.38 -6.04
CA THR A 58 -20.52 -5.59 -7.17
C THR A 58 -20.07 -4.13 -7.07
N ALA A 59 -20.19 -3.52 -5.89
CA ALA A 59 -19.75 -2.16 -5.63
C ALA A 59 -18.23 -2.01 -5.83
N PHE A 60 -17.44 -2.98 -5.36
CA PHE A 60 -15.99 -3.01 -5.53
C PHE A 60 -15.60 -3.09 -7.01
N VAL A 61 -16.21 -3.99 -7.78
CA VAL A 61 -15.93 -4.14 -9.22
C VAL A 61 -16.33 -2.89 -9.99
N HIS A 62 -17.49 -2.32 -9.69
CA HIS A 62 -17.95 -1.07 -10.30
C HIS A 62 -16.94 0.05 -10.08
N HIS A 63 -16.54 0.27 -8.83
CA HIS A 63 -15.60 1.33 -8.45
C HIS A 63 -14.26 1.23 -9.19
N TYR A 64 -13.68 0.04 -9.31
CA TYR A 64 -12.39 -0.14 -9.97
C TYR A 64 -12.46 -0.20 -11.50
N LYS A 65 -13.65 -0.41 -12.08
CA LYS A 65 -13.88 -0.34 -13.53
C LYS A 65 -14.34 1.04 -14.00
N GLU A 66 -14.65 1.96 -13.09
CA GLU A 66 -14.97 3.35 -13.40
C GLU A 66 -13.76 4.09 -14.03
N ASP A 67 -14.02 4.90 -15.06
CA ASP A 67 -12.96 5.60 -15.79
C ASP A 67 -12.24 6.64 -14.95
N LYS A 68 -12.93 7.23 -13.97
CA LYS A 68 -12.33 8.10 -12.95
C LYS A 68 -11.23 7.37 -12.18
N MET A 69 -11.44 6.09 -11.82
CA MET A 69 -10.46 5.30 -11.09
C MET A 69 -9.29 4.89 -11.99
N LYS A 70 -9.58 4.47 -13.23
CA LYS A 70 -8.53 4.16 -14.22
C LYS A 70 -7.60 5.35 -14.48
N THR A 71 -8.18 6.53 -14.67
CA THR A 71 -7.46 7.78 -14.89
C THR A 71 -6.56 8.11 -13.70
N GLN A 72 -7.09 8.05 -12.48
CA GLN A 72 -6.29 8.26 -11.26
C GLN A 72 -5.16 7.24 -11.12
N SER A 73 -5.42 5.96 -11.40
CA SER A 73 -4.40 4.90 -11.34
C SER A 73 -3.27 5.13 -12.34
N ALA A 74 -3.61 5.49 -13.58
CA ALA A 74 -2.63 5.85 -14.60
C ALA A 74 -1.80 7.07 -14.20
N GLN A 75 -2.44 8.11 -13.65
CA GLN A 75 -1.74 9.30 -13.16
C GLN A 75 -0.83 8.98 -11.98
N ASN A 76 -1.29 8.16 -11.01
CA ASN A 76 -0.47 7.74 -9.86
C ASN A 76 0.76 6.94 -10.30
N THR A 77 0.61 6.11 -11.34
CA THR A 77 1.73 5.37 -11.94
C THR A 77 2.75 6.35 -12.54
N ARG A 78 2.29 7.34 -13.32
CA ARG A 78 3.14 8.41 -13.88
C ARG A 78 3.79 9.30 -12.80
N ASN A 79 3.10 9.56 -11.70
CA ASN A 79 3.65 10.32 -10.58
C ASN A 79 4.73 9.50 -9.85
N ARG A 80 4.50 8.19 -9.70
CA ARG A 80 5.45 7.29 -9.05
C ARG A 80 6.76 7.17 -9.84
N THR A 81 6.72 7.18 -11.17
CA THR A 81 7.95 7.18 -11.99
C THR A 81 8.74 8.48 -11.88
N LYS A 82 8.09 9.59 -11.54
CA LYS A 82 8.74 10.90 -11.31
C LYS A 82 9.28 11.08 -9.88
N LEU A 83 8.95 10.19 -8.95
CA LEU A 83 9.36 10.29 -7.55
C LEU A 83 10.86 9.97 -7.41
N LYS A 84 11.69 11.02 -7.31
CA LYS A 84 13.16 10.88 -7.18
C LYS A 84 13.64 10.72 -5.74
N VAL A 85 12.96 11.37 -4.78
CA VAL A 85 13.36 11.40 -3.37
C VAL A 85 12.17 11.03 -2.51
N SER A 86 12.33 10.02 -1.64
CA SER A 86 11.31 9.64 -0.66
C SER A 86 11.36 10.58 0.56
N HIS A 87 10.21 11.15 0.93
CA HIS A 87 10.10 12.08 2.08
C HIS A 87 10.54 11.45 3.42
N ALA A 88 10.25 10.16 3.62
CA ALA A 88 10.85 9.39 4.68
C ALA A 88 12.01 8.58 4.10
N GLY A 89 13.15 8.53 4.78
CA GLY A 89 14.24 7.63 4.38
C GLY A 89 13.83 6.14 4.35
N GLY A 90 12.67 5.79 4.92
CA GLY A 90 12.26 4.43 5.22
C GLY A 90 12.76 3.97 6.59
N SER A 91 12.54 2.71 6.94
CA SER A 91 12.79 2.17 8.30
C SER A 91 14.27 2.08 8.70
N LYS A 92 15.20 2.44 7.81
CA LYS A 92 16.64 2.42 8.09
C LYS A 92 17.05 3.73 8.78
N SER A 93 17.63 3.66 9.97
CA SER A 93 18.12 4.85 10.67
C SER A 93 19.24 5.55 9.89
N ASN A 94 19.39 6.86 10.11
CA ASN A 94 20.48 7.65 9.51
C ASN A 94 21.85 7.11 9.94
N ALA A 95 21.99 6.65 11.19
CA ALA A 95 23.20 5.98 11.67
C ALA A 95 23.58 4.76 10.81
N ARG A 96 22.60 3.89 10.48
CA ARG A 96 22.84 2.72 9.61
C ARG A 96 23.21 3.12 8.18
N ARG A 97 22.67 4.23 7.66
CA ARG A 97 23.05 4.75 6.33
C ARG A 97 24.48 5.29 6.35
N GLY A 98 24.84 6.05 7.38
CA GLY A 98 26.18 6.59 7.57
C GLY A 98 27.24 5.49 7.59
N HIS A 99 27.03 4.46 8.40
CA HIS A 99 27.95 3.32 8.47
C HIS A 99 28.09 2.57 7.13
N GLN A 100 27.00 2.41 6.36
CA GLN A 100 27.09 1.81 5.03
C GLN A 100 27.84 2.68 4.02
N MET A 101 27.73 4.01 4.11
CA MET A 101 28.51 4.92 3.27
C MET A 101 30.00 4.84 3.62
N GLU A 102 30.34 4.86 4.90
CA GLU A 102 31.72 4.72 5.38
C GLU A 102 32.37 3.40 4.90
N GLN A 103 31.66 2.28 5.03
CA GLN A 103 32.14 1.00 4.49
C GLN A 103 32.35 1.02 2.97
N LYS A 104 31.50 1.73 2.23
CA LYS A 104 31.65 1.87 0.77
C LYS A 104 32.86 2.74 0.41
N LEU A 105 33.08 3.85 1.12
CA LEU A 105 34.26 4.72 0.91
C LEU A 105 35.56 3.97 1.21
N ARG A 106 35.61 3.25 2.34
CA ARG A 106 36.74 2.37 2.69
C ARG A 106 37.03 1.31 1.62
N LYS A 107 35.98 0.69 1.05
CA LYS A 107 36.14 -0.27 -0.05
C LYS A 107 36.56 0.36 -1.38
N ALA A 108 36.21 1.62 -1.60
CA ALA A 108 36.58 2.37 -2.79
C ALA A 108 38.00 2.98 -2.70
N GLY A 109 38.70 2.80 -1.57
CA GLY A 109 40.03 3.40 -1.36
C GLY A 109 40.00 4.92 -1.23
N VAL A 110 38.82 5.50 -1.00
CA VAL A 110 38.68 6.92 -0.70
C VAL A 110 38.86 7.07 0.81
N PRO A 111 39.84 7.86 1.28
CA PRO A 111 40.07 8.06 2.71
C PRO A 111 38.85 8.65 3.42
#